data_AF-A0AB33F8W6-F1
#
_entry.id   AF-A0AB33F8W6-F1
#
_cell.length_a   1.000
_cell.length_b   1.000
_cell.length_c   1.000
_cell.angle_alpha   90.00
_cell.angle_beta   90.00
_cell.angle_gamma   90.00
#
_symmetry.space_group_name_H-M   'P 1'
#
loop_
_entity.id
_entity.type
_entity.pdbx_description
1 polymer ?
#
loop_
_entity_poly.entity_id
_entity_poly.type
_entity_poly.pdbx_seq_one_letter_code
_entity_poly.pdbx_strand_id
1 'polypeptide(L)'
;MSVDVPALIPSDVRSRLRGLQLRARHAQGAHGIGQHASRSRGAGLEFAQYRAYEPGDALRQIDWKLYARSDRFFVREAERESPLTLWLLLDATASAGQADHARPGGTRLQAMATLAACAAEIALQQGDQVGLFAVHGGGLVAVPAGAGPRQRDRLWLALHGLRAGGRWPGMAAVRPLWERIATHALVLSIGDGFDEELNAALEKLAAARREVMQLQVLTCDERDFDFSGGHRFRDPETGEELLGDGAAMRAEYLQRFGAAQRAQQARWRAAGIAYALHHLDAAPDAALRQLFGQGAQR
;
A
#
# COMPACT_ATOMS: atom_id res chain seq x y z
N MET A 1 -24.08 13.83 -19.75
CA MET A 1 -23.00 13.07 -20.41
C MET A 1 -22.25 12.32 -19.32
N SER A 2 -22.44 11.01 -19.21
CA SER A 2 -21.66 10.19 -18.29
C SER A 2 -20.25 10.14 -18.85
N VAL A 3 -19.29 10.79 -18.19
CA VAL A 3 -17.88 10.56 -18.49
C VAL A 3 -17.60 9.16 -17.96
N ASP A 4 -17.38 8.20 -18.86
CA ASP A 4 -16.92 6.86 -18.49
C ASP A 4 -15.52 7.01 -17.90
N VAL A 5 -15.46 7.13 -16.58
CA VAL A 5 -14.21 7.10 -15.84
C VAL A 5 -13.79 5.63 -15.78
N PRO A 6 -12.64 5.25 -16.38
CA PRO A 6 -12.22 3.86 -16.41
C PRO A 6 -12.07 3.33 -14.98
N ALA A 7 -12.56 2.10 -14.75
CA ALA A 7 -12.53 1.52 -13.42
C ALA A 7 -11.08 1.33 -12.94
N LEU A 8 -10.76 1.86 -11.75
CA LEU A 8 -9.43 1.66 -11.12
C LEU A 8 -9.05 0.20 -10.95
N ILE A 9 -10.03 -0.67 -10.68
CA ILE A 9 -9.81 -2.10 -10.49
C ILE A 9 -10.64 -2.85 -11.54
N PRO A 10 -9.99 -3.47 -12.54
CA PRO A 10 -10.64 -4.36 -13.49
C PRO A 10 -11.42 -5.49 -12.77
N SER A 11 -12.54 -5.92 -13.33
CA SER A 11 -13.44 -6.89 -12.69
C SER A 11 -12.79 -8.26 -12.47
N ASP A 12 -11.93 -8.69 -13.39
CA ASP A 12 -11.14 -9.91 -13.28
C ASP A 12 -10.12 -9.82 -12.14
N VAL A 13 -9.41 -8.69 -12.01
CA VAL A 13 -8.47 -8.42 -10.91
C VAL A 13 -9.22 -8.45 -9.58
N ARG A 14 -10.36 -7.75 -9.51
CA ARG A 14 -11.23 -7.68 -8.32
C ARG A 14 -11.59 -9.07 -7.79
N SER A 15 -11.89 -10.02 -8.68
CA SER A 15 -12.23 -11.38 -8.28
C SER A 15 -11.05 -12.11 -7.61
N ARG A 16 -9.83 -11.86 -8.08
CA ARG A 16 -8.59 -12.45 -7.56
C ARG A 16 -8.17 -11.88 -6.20
N LEU A 17 -8.64 -10.69 -5.83
CA LEU A 17 -8.36 -10.06 -4.53
C LEU A 17 -9.10 -10.72 -3.36
N ARG A 18 -10.21 -11.42 -3.58
CA ARG A 18 -11.10 -11.96 -2.51
C ARG A 18 -10.41 -12.94 -1.54
N GLY A 19 -9.30 -13.54 -1.94
CA GLY A 19 -8.51 -14.45 -1.09
C GLY A 19 -7.31 -13.81 -0.40
N LEU A 20 -7.05 -12.52 -0.65
CA LEU A 20 -5.93 -11.80 -0.05
C LEU A 20 -6.34 -11.19 1.28
N GLN A 21 -5.43 -11.26 2.25
CA GLN A 21 -5.59 -10.63 3.55
C GLN A 21 -4.37 -9.77 3.83
N LEU A 22 -4.61 -8.52 4.23
CA LEU A 22 -3.62 -7.65 4.82
C LEU A 22 -3.39 -8.11 6.27
N ARG A 23 -2.14 -8.40 6.63
CA ARG A 23 -1.74 -8.75 7.99
C ARG A 23 -0.50 -7.94 8.36
N ALA A 24 -0.55 -7.21 9.47
CA ALA A 24 0.66 -6.60 10.02
C ALA A 24 1.56 -7.68 10.64
N ARG A 25 2.85 -7.65 10.32
CA ARG A 25 3.89 -8.47 10.98
C ARG A 25 3.95 -8.17 12.48
N HIS A 26 3.77 -6.91 12.88
CA HIS A 26 3.85 -6.53 14.29
C HIS A 26 2.63 -6.93 15.14
N ALA A 27 1.49 -7.26 14.52
CA ALA A 27 0.33 -7.79 15.25
C ALA A 27 0.61 -9.17 15.88
N GLN A 28 1.66 -9.87 15.42
CA GLN A 28 2.06 -11.16 15.97
C GLN A 28 2.94 -11.05 17.24
N GLY A 29 3.63 -9.91 17.45
CA GLY A 29 4.68 -9.77 18.48
C GLY A 29 4.25 -9.15 19.82
N ALA A 30 3.01 -8.70 19.98
CA ALA A 30 2.53 -8.07 21.22
C ALA A 30 1.88 -9.06 22.20
N HIS A 31 2.06 -10.37 22.02
CA HIS A 31 1.74 -11.39 23.03
C HIS A 31 2.93 -11.66 23.95
N GLY A 32 3.65 -10.59 24.31
CA GLY A 32 4.62 -10.62 25.40
C GLY A 32 3.88 -10.97 26.69
N ILE A 33 4.34 -12.01 27.35
CA ILE A 33 3.91 -12.46 28.68
C ILE A 33 4.02 -11.26 29.63
N GLY A 34 2.91 -10.56 29.87
CA GLY A 34 2.91 -9.32 30.64
C GLY A 34 1.54 -8.67 30.62
N GLN A 35 0.98 -8.52 31.81
CA GLN A 35 -0.36 -8.02 32.07
C GLN A 35 -0.53 -6.59 31.53
N HIS A 36 -1.66 -6.36 30.84
CA HIS A 36 -2.30 -5.09 30.46
C HIS A 36 -2.14 -4.52 29.03
N ALA A 37 -3.34 -4.16 28.49
CA ALA A 37 -3.70 -3.32 27.34
C ALA A 37 -3.49 -3.93 25.93
N SER A 38 -4.46 -4.03 25.01
CA SER A 38 -5.75 -3.36 24.83
C SER A 38 -6.66 -4.32 24.04
N ARG A 39 -7.54 -5.06 24.74
CA ARG A 39 -8.58 -5.88 24.12
C ARG A 39 -9.85 -5.05 24.00
N SER A 40 -10.02 -4.38 22.86
CA SER A 40 -11.31 -3.81 22.45
C SER A 40 -12.27 -4.96 22.09
N ARG A 41 -12.83 -5.63 23.10
CA ARG A 41 -13.86 -6.67 22.95
C ARG A 41 -15.20 -5.99 22.63
N GLY A 42 -15.52 -5.87 21.34
CA GLY A 42 -16.80 -5.37 20.84
C GLY A 42 -17.76 -6.51 20.50
N ALA A 43 -19.07 -6.27 20.53
CA ALA A 43 -20.09 -7.25 20.15
C ALA A 43 -20.16 -7.38 18.61
N GLY A 44 -19.31 -8.23 18.03
CA GLY A 44 -19.33 -8.64 16.61
C GLY A 44 -20.06 -9.97 16.40
N LEU A 45 -20.46 -10.25 15.15
CA LEU A 45 -21.39 -11.34 14.79
C LEU A 45 -20.72 -12.62 14.29
N GLU A 46 -19.40 -12.64 14.10
CA GLU A 46 -18.70 -13.77 13.49
C GLU A 46 -17.66 -14.34 14.47
N PHE A 47 -17.87 -15.61 14.84
CA PHE A 47 -17.16 -16.40 15.86
C PHE A 47 -17.27 -15.89 17.30
N ALA A 48 -18.29 -16.40 17.99
CA ALA A 48 -18.50 -16.23 19.41
C ALA A 48 -17.81 -17.34 20.20
N GLN A 49 -16.81 -17.01 21.02
CA GLN A 49 -16.53 -17.85 22.18
C GLN A 49 -17.50 -17.44 23.28
N TYR A 50 -18.12 -18.44 23.91
CA TYR A 50 -18.99 -18.23 25.05
C TYR A 50 -18.15 -18.38 26.32
N ARG A 51 -18.17 -17.36 27.18
CA ARG A 51 -17.68 -17.50 28.55
C ARG A 51 -18.80 -17.30 29.55
N ALA A 52 -18.61 -17.84 30.75
CA ALA A 52 -19.52 -17.57 31.86
C ALA A 52 -19.53 -16.05 32.15
N TYR A 53 -20.72 -15.52 32.39
CA TYR A 53 -20.92 -14.16 32.85
C TYR A 53 -20.19 -13.93 34.19
N GLU A 54 -19.53 -12.80 34.30
CA GLU A 54 -18.92 -12.32 35.52
C GLU A 54 -19.55 -10.97 35.92
N PRO A 55 -19.66 -10.68 37.23
CA PRO A 55 -20.10 -9.38 37.70
C PRO A 55 -19.25 -8.24 37.12
N GLY A 56 -19.88 -7.35 36.35
CA GLY A 56 -19.20 -6.27 35.60
C GLY A 56 -19.42 -6.35 34.09
N ASP A 57 -19.88 -7.49 33.58
CA ASP A 57 -20.22 -7.65 32.17
C ASP A 57 -21.48 -6.88 31.78
N ALA A 58 -21.46 -6.30 30.59
CA ALA A 58 -22.62 -5.58 30.08
C ALA A 58 -23.75 -6.56 29.74
N LEU A 59 -24.90 -6.44 30.40
CA LEU A 59 -26.07 -7.33 30.23
C LEU A 59 -26.53 -7.50 28.78
N ARG A 60 -26.29 -6.50 27.91
CA ARG A 60 -26.57 -6.56 26.47
C ARG A 60 -25.77 -7.63 25.71
N GLN A 61 -24.69 -8.13 26.30
CA GLN A 61 -23.83 -9.15 25.71
C GLN A 61 -24.22 -10.57 26.16
N ILE A 62 -25.22 -10.71 27.04
CA ILE A 62 -25.76 -12.00 27.46
C ILE A 62 -26.51 -12.63 26.28
N ASP A 63 -26.21 -13.89 26.00
CA ASP A 63 -26.97 -14.69 25.04
C ASP A 63 -28.19 -15.31 25.72
N TRP A 64 -29.34 -14.64 25.60
CA TRP A 64 -30.60 -15.11 26.18
C TRP A 64 -31.09 -16.44 25.60
N LYS A 65 -30.69 -16.80 24.37
CA LYS A 65 -31.06 -18.10 23.77
C LYS A 65 -30.24 -19.23 24.37
N LEU A 66 -28.95 -19.00 24.64
CA LEU A 66 -28.10 -19.97 25.32
C LEU A 66 -28.48 -20.11 26.80
N TYR A 67 -28.85 -19.01 27.46
CA TYR A 67 -29.40 -19.03 28.81
C TYR A 67 -30.63 -19.96 28.90
N ALA A 68 -31.60 -19.80 28.01
CA ALA A 68 -32.83 -20.60 27.99
C ALA A 68 -32.62 -22.12 27.82
N ARG A 69 -31.41 -22.56 27.43
CA ARG A 69 -31.06 -23.98 27.25
C ARG A 69 -30.14 -24.54 28.33
N SER A 70 -29.46 -23.67 29.08
CA SER A 70 -28.38 -24.06 29.98
C SER A 70 -28.56 -23.57 31.42
N ASP A 71 -29.57 -22.73 31.68
CA ASP A 71 -29.82 -22.04 32.97
C ASP A 71 -28.56 -21.33 33.53
N ARG A 72 -27.64 -20.96 32.65
CA ARG A 72 -26.39 -20.29 33.00
C ARG A 72 -26.21 -19.07 32.11
N PHE A 73 -25.75 -17.97 32.72
CA PHE A 73 -25.47 -16.74 31.99
C PHE A 73 -24.15 -16.88 31.24
N PHE A 74 -24.23 -16.80 29.92
CA PHE A 74 -23.08 -16.76 29.04
C PHE A 74 -23.01 -15.43 28.31
N VAL A 75 -21.81 -14.87 28.24
CA VAL A 75 -21.52 -13.65 27.49
C VAL A 75 -20.91 -14.05 26.16
N ARG A 76 -21.44 -13.46 25.08
CA ARG A 76 -20.91 -13.65 23.74
C ARG A 76 -19.65 -12.79 23.57
N GLU A 77 -18.48 -13.40 23.65
CA GLU A 77 -17.23 -12.73 23.31
C GLU A 77 -16.96 -12.88 21.81
N ALA A 78 -17.01 -11.75 21.10
CA ALA A 78 -16.46 -11.68 19.76
C ALA A 78 -15.04 -11.13 19.88
N GLU A 79 -14.08 -11.87 19.35
CA GLU A 79 -12.70 -11.41 19.22
C GLU A 79 -12.68 -10.41 18.06
N ARG A 80 -12.79 -9.12 18.38
CA ARG A 80 -12.56 -8.06 17.38
C ARG A 80 -11.07 -7.78 17.38
N GLU A 81 -10.37 -8.27 16.35
CA GLU A 81 -9.05 -7.73 16.03
C GLU A 81 -9.20 -6.20 15.87
N SER A 82 -8.33 -5.44 16.53
CA SER A 82 -8.32 -3.99 16.37
C SER A 82 -8.06 -3.67 14.89
N PRO A 83 -8.90 -2.85 14.23
CA PRO A 83 -8.75 -2.58 12.81
C PRO A 83 -7.38 -1.97 12.56
N LEU A 84 -6.65 -2.54 11.61
CA LEU A 84 -5.39 -2.01 11.13
C LEU A 84 -5.65 -0.68 10.41
N THR A 85 -4.67 0.21 10.42
CA THR A 85 -4.69 1.42 9.59
C THR A 85 -3.62 1.31 8.52
N LEU A 86 -4.06 1.17 7.27
CA LEU A 86 -3.22 1.23 6.08
C LEU A 86 -3.09 2.68 5.60
N TRP A 87 -1.87 3.18 5.49
CA TRP A 87 -1.56 4.42 4.80
C TRP A 87 -0.93 4.11 3.45
N LEU A 88 -1.59 4.53 2.38
CA LEU A 88 -1.04 4.53 1.03
C LEU A 88 -0.17 5.78 0.85
N LEU A 89 1.06 5.61 0.40
CA LEU A 89 1.97 6.71 0.05
C LEU A 89 2.38 6.60 -1.42
N LEU A 90 1.76 7.41 -2.27
CA LEU A 90 2.01 7.39 -3.72
C LEU A 90 3.00 8.48 -4.11
N ASP A 91 4.01 8.05 -4.86
CA ASP A 91 4.93 8.94 -5.56
C ASP A 91 4.40 9.29 -6.95
N ALA A 92 3.71 10.41 -7.08
CA ALA A 92 3.14 10.92 -8.33
C ALA A 92 3.97 12.09 -8.89
N THR A 93 5.29 12.02 -8.73
CA THR A 93 6.25 12.92 -9.39
C THR A 93 6.22 12.78 -10.91
N ALA A 94 7.03 13.56 -11.63
CA ALA A 94 7.02 13.56 -13.08
C ALA A 94 7.37 12.18 -13.67
N SER A 95 8.23 11.40 -12.99
CA SER A 95 8.57 10.04 -13.42
C SER A 95 7.32 9.15 -13.54
N ALA A 96 6.34 9.28 -12.64
CA ALA A 96 5.11 8.50 -12.66
C ALA A 96 4.29 8.68 -13.95
N GLY A 97 4.56 9.71 -14.75
CA GLY A 97 3.94 9.92 -16.07
C GLY A 97 4.45 8.98 -17.15
N GLN A 98 5.55 8.26 -16.92
CA GLN A 98 6.18 7.38 -17.90
C GLN A 98 5.27 6.22 -18.29
N ALA A 99 5.34 5.83 -19.57
CA ALA A 99 4.62 4.69 -20.14
C ALA A 99 5.57 3.91 -21.05
N ASP A 100 5.28 2.64 -21.28
CA ASP A 100 6.04 1.83 -22.23
C ASP A 100 5.81 2.30 -23.67
N HIS A 101 6.92 2.51 -24.38
CA HIS A 101 6.94 2.87 -25.79
C HIS A 101 6.45 1.70 -26.66
N ALA A 102 6.98 0.50 -26.42
CA ALA A 102 6.67 -0.69 -27.22
C ALA A 102 5.29 -1.29 -26.92
N ARG A 103 4.74 -1.01 -25.73
CA ARG A 103 3.48 -1.58 -25.24
C ARG A 103 2.61 -0.50 -24.58
N PRO A 104 2.01 0.41 -25.36
CA PRO A 104 1.16 1.45 -24.80
C PRO A 104 -0.11 0.83 -24.20
N GLY A 105 -0.10 0.63 -22.88
CA GLY A 105 -1.22 0.08 -22.10
C GLY A 105 -1.64 0.96 -20.92
N GLY A 106 -0.84 1.97 -20.59
CA GLY A 106 -1.07 2.92 -19.52
C GLY A 106 0.23 3.50 -18.98
N THR A 107 0.13 4.54 -18.16
CA THR A 107 1.27 5.14 -17.46
C THR A 107 1.56 4.39 -16.16
N ARG A 108 2.78 4.59 -15.62
CA ARG A 108 3.16 4.14 -14.27
C ARG A 108 2.15 4.61 -13.23
N LEU A 109 1.72 5.87 -13.28
CA LEU A 109 0.73 6.43 -12.37
C LEU A 109 -0.61 5.69 -12.41
N GLN A 110 -1.07 5.28 -13.59
CA GLN A 110 -2.31 4.50 -13.73
C GLN A 110 -2.17 3.13 -13.06
N ALA A 111 -1.06 2.43 -13.30
CA ALA A 111 -0.78 1.16 -12.64
C ALA A 111 -0.66 1.32 -11.11
N MET A 112 0.04 2.36 -10.65
CA MET A 112 0.15 2.71 -9.23
C MET A 112 -1.22 2.98 -8.59
N ALA A 113 -2.09 3.72 -9.27
CA ALA A 113 -3.44 4.00 -8.80
C ALA A 113 -4.30 2.72 -8.72
N THR A 114 -4.16 1.80 -9.68
CA THR A 114 -4.80 0.48 -9.65
C THR A 114 -4.29 -0.36 -8.48
N LEU A 115 -2.97 -0.42 -8.26
CA LEU A 115 -2.37 -1.16 -7.14
C LEU A 115 -2.79 -0.59 -5.78
N ALA A 116 -2.81 0.75 -5.65
CA ALA A 116 -3.30 1.46 -4.49
C ALA A 116 -4.77 1.14 -4.20
N ALA A 117 -5.62 1.16 -5.24
CA ALA A 117 -7.02 0.80 -5.15
C ALA A 117 -7.21 -0.67 -4.74
N CYS A 118 -6.42 -1.59 -5.28
CA CYS A 118 -6.45 -3.00 -4.89
C CYS A 118 -6.10 -3.19 -3.41
N ALA A 119 -5.02 -2.55 -2.92
CA ALA A 119 -4.62 -2.60 -1.51
C ALA A 119 -5.69 -1.98 -0.59
N ALA A 120 -6.26 -0.84 -0.99
CA ALA A 120 -7.37 -0.22 -0.26
C ALA A 120 -8.61 -1.11 -0.23
N GLU A 121 -8.95 -1.77 -1.33
CA GLU A 121 -10.10 -2.65 -1.40
C GLU A 121 -9.95 -3.86 -0.48
N ILE A 122 -8.77 -4.48 -0.43
CA ILE A 122 -8.46 -5.58 0.51
C ILE A 122 -8.66 -5.10 1.96
N ALA A 123 -8.02 -4.00 2.35
CA ALA A 123 -8.11 -3.46 3.71
C ALA A 123 -9.57 -3.09 4.10
N LEU A 124 -10.29 -2.39 3.22
CA LEU A 124 -11.67 -1.99 3.49
C LEU A 124 -12.62 -3.19 3.59
N GLN A 125 -12.39 -4.26 2.83
CA GLN A 125 -13.16 -5.51 2.94
C GLN A 125 -12.92 -6.23 4.27
N GLN A 126 -11.72 -6.11 4.85
CA GLN A 126 -11.39 -6.63 6.18
C GLN A 126 -11.93 -5.75 7.33
N GLY A 127 -12.48 -4.57 7.03
CA GLY A 127 -12.95 -3.61 8.03
C GLY A 127 -11.86 -2.69 8.58
N ASP A 128 -10.69 -2.68 7.94
CA ASP A 128 -9.57 -1.81 8.29
C ASP A 128 -9.80 -0.36 7.83
N GLN A 129 -8.99 0.54 8.37
CA GLN A 129 -8.96 1.94 7.95
C GLN A 129 -7.91 2.16 6.87
N VAL A 130 -8.21 3.00 5.88
CA VAL A 130 -7.29 3.36 4.80
C VAL A 130 -7.17 4.85 4.66
N GLY A 131 -5.96 5.38 4.72
CA GLY A 131 -5.60 6.77 4.38
C GLY A 131 -4.73 6.83 3.13
N LEU A 132 -4.65 8.01 2.51
CA LEU A 132 -3.82 8.26 1.33
C LEU A 132 -3.01 9.54 1.51
N PHE A 133 -1.74 9.45 1.16
CA PHE A 133 -0.89 10.57 0.80
C PHE A 133 -0.41 10.34 -0.64
N ALA A 134 -0.52 11.35 -1.49
CA ALA A 134 0.08 11.34 -2.81
C ALA A 134 0.85 12.63 -3.02
N VAL A 135 2.12 12.50 -3.37
CA VAL A 135 3.01 13.63 -3.65
C VAL A 135 3.07 13.84 -5.15
N HIS A 136 2.84 15.07 -5.60
CA HIS A 136 3.04 15.46 -7.00
C HIS A 136 3.53 16.91 -7.06
N GLY A 137 3.80 17.41 -8.27
CA GLY A 137 4.38 18.73 -8.49
C GLY A 137 3.54 19.92 -8.04
N GLY A 138 2.27 19.69 -7.70
CA GLY A 138 1.37 20.68 -7.10
C GLY A 138 1.28 20.61 -5.57
N GLY A 139 1.98 19.67 -4.92
CA GLY A 139 2.01 19.51 -3.47
C GLY A 139 1.55 18.13 -2.98
N LEU A 140 1.10 18.09 -1.72
CA LEU A 140 0.66 16.87 -1.04
C LEU A 140 -0.87 16.76 -1.08
N VAL A 141 -1.38 15.74 -1.76
CA VAL A 141 -2.78 15.32 -1.65
C VAL A 141 -2.91 14.40 -0.43
N ALA A 142 -3.86 14.69 0.45
CA ALA A 142 -4.09 13.91 1.66
C ALA A 142 -5.56 13.53 1.81
N VAL A 143 -5.84 12.23 1.93
CA VAL A 143 -7.14 11.70 2.35
C VAL A 143 -6.95 11.09 3.75
N PRO A 144 -7.60 11.65 4.79
CA PRO A 144 -7.51 11.09 6.14
C PRO A 144 -7.96 9.62 6.18
N ALA A 145 -7.37 8.84 7.08
CA ALA A 145 -7.76 7.46 7.28
C ALA A 145 -9.25 7.35 7.68
N GLY A 146 -9.95 6.38 7.09
CA GLY A 146 -11.34 6.07 7.36
C GLY A 146 -11.68 4.68 6.88
N ALA A 147 -12.92 4.23 7.09
CA ALA A 147 -13.37 2.89 6.70
C ALA A 147 -14.70 2.93 5.93
N GLY A 148 -15.05 1.78 5.34
CA GLY A 148 -16.32 1.56 4.67
C GLY A 148 -16.48 2.23 3.28
N PRO A 149 -17.68 2.15 2.69
CA PRO A 149 -17.91 2.53 1.29
C PRO A 149 -17.63 4.00 0.98
N ARG A 150 -17.98 4.91 1.90
CA ARG A 150 -17.70 6.35 1.73
C ARG A 150 -16.21 6.62 1.66
N GLN A 151 -15.39 5.88 2.41
CA GLN A 151 -13.95 6.04 2.33
C GLN A 151 -13.41 5.57 0.98
N ARG A 152 -13.90 4.42 0.47
CA ARG A 152 -13.57 3.94 -0.88
C ARG A 152 -13.82 5.02 -1.92
N ASP A 153 -14.99 5.66 -1.89
CA ASP A 153 -15.36 6.67 -2.88
C ASP A 153 -14.45 7.91 -2.80
N ARG A 154 -14.05 8.33 -1.59
CA ARG A 154 -13.05 9.42 -1.39
C ARG A 154 -11.68 9.06 -1.93
N LEU A 155 -11.21 7.84 -1.66
CA LEU A 155 -9.94 7.34 -2.18
C LEU A 155 -9.98 7.27 -3.71
N TRP A 156 -11.09 6.79 -4.29
CA TRP A 156 -11.19 6.63 -5.74
C TRP A 156 -11.19 7.99 -6.42
N LEU A 157 -11.94 8.96 -5.88
CA LEU A 157 -11.92 10.33 -6.39
C LEU A 157 -10.50 10.92 -6.35
N ALA A 158 -9.79 10.73 -5.25
CA ALA A 158 -8.41 11.22 -5.12
C ALA A 158 -7.48 10.55 -6.14
N LEU A 159 -7.53 9.23 -6.27
CA LEU A 159 -6.69 8.45 -7.20
C LEU A 159 -6.94 8.82 -8.67
N HIS A 160 -8.20 9.00 -9.09
CA HIS A 160 -8.50 9.47 -10.46
C HIS A 160 -8.04 10.91 -10.73
N GLY A 161 -8.00 11.74 -9.68
CA GLY A 161 -7.58 13.13 -9.76
C GLY A 161 -6.05 13.30 -9.84
N LEU A 162 -5.27 12.27 -9.54
CA LEU A 162 -3.80 12.37 -9.56
C LEU A 162 -3.27 12.65 -10.95
N ARG A 163 -2.26 13.52 -11.02
CA ARG A 163 -1.51 13.85 -12.23
C ARG A 163 -0.03 13.82 -11.89
N ALA A 164 0.74 13.16 -12.74
CA ALA A 164 2.19 13.12 -12.61
C ALA A 164 2.78 14.51 -12.85
N GLY A 165 3.76 14.91 -12.04
CA GLY A 165 4.49 16.15 -12.27
C GLY A 165 5.40 16.52 -11.10
N GLY A 166 6.31 17.46 -11.34
CA GLY A 166 7.28 17.93 -10.36
C GLY A 166 8.18 16.84 -9.80
N ARG A 167 8.74 17.09 -8.61
CA ARG A 167 9.70 16.23 -7.90
C ARG A 167 9.26 16.02 -6.47
N TRP A 168 9.82 15.02 -5.80
CA TRP A 168 9.53 14.82 -4.40
C TRP A 168 10.02 16.02 -3.58
N PRO A 169 9.22 16.53 -2.63
CA PRO A 169 9.60 17.71 -1.89
C PRO A 169 10.50 17.31 -0.71
N GLY A 170 11.33 18.25 -0.27
CA GLY A 170 12.15 18.05 0.92
C GLY A 170 11.32 17.70 2.17
N MET A 171 12.00 17.12 3.16
CA MET A 171 11.39 16.54 4.37
C MET A 171 10.36 17.41 5.11
N ALA A 172 10.50 18.74 5.06
CA ALA A 172 9.57 19.66 5.72
C ALA A 172 8.16 19.60 5.12
N ALA A 173 8.02 19.38 3.81
CA ALA A 173 6.73 19.32 3.12
C ALA A 173 5.99 18.01 3.39
N VAL A 174 6.72 16.94 3.72
CA VAL A 174 6.18 15.62 4.10
C VAL A 174 6.00 15.49 5.62
N ARG A 175 6.11 16.59 6.37
CA ARG A 175 5.78 16.62 7.81
C ARG A 175 4.40 16.05 8.16
N PRO A 176 3.32 16.26 7.36
CA PRO A 176 2.00 15.70 7.68
C PRO A 176 1.96 14.17 7.75
N LEU A 177 2.89 13.46 7.10
CA LEU A 177 3.00 12.00 7.21
C LEU A 177 3.28 11.62 8.68
N TRP A 178 4.18 12.33 9.34
CA TRP A 178 4.55 12.07 10.74
C TRP A 178 3.41 12.33 11.72
N GLU A 179 2.64 13.38 11.46
CA GLU A 179 1.56 13.84 12.35
C GLU A 179 0.33 12.94 12.25
N ARG A 180 0.10 12.29 11.11
CA ARG A 180 -1.11 11.50 10.84
C ARG A 180 -0.89 10.00 10.86
N ILE A 181 0.32 9.53 10.52
CA ILE A 181 0.65 8.10 10.54
C ILE A 181 1.03 7.72 11.97
N ALA A 182 0.07 7.14 12.69
CA ALA A 182 0.26 6.65 14.05
C ALA A 182 1.37 5.58 14.12
N THR A 183 1.97 5.48 15.31
CA THR A 183 2.86 4.37 15.65
C THR A 183 2.08 3.05 15.48
N HIS A 184 2.69 2.04 14.83
CA HIS A 184 2.07 0.75 14.45
C HIS A 184 1.09 0.76 13.27
N ALA A 185 0.92 1.88 12.57
CA ALA A 185 0.24 1.85 11.27
C ALA A 185 1.09 1.10 10.23
N LEU A 186 0.41 0.51 9.24
CA LEU A 186 1.05 -0.06 8.06
C LEU A 186 1.14 1.02 6.98
N VAL A 187 2.32 1.23 6.44
CA VAL A 187 2.57 2.16 5.33
C VAL A 187 2.93 1.34 4.10
N LEU A 188 2.13 1.47 3.05
CA LEU A 188 2.45 0.93 1.72
C LEU A 188 2.80 2.10 0.81
N SER A 189 4.09 2.26 0.53
CA SER A 189 4.56 3.20 -0.47
C SER A 189 4.57 2.56 -1.86
N ILE A 190 4.18 3.32 -2.87
CA ILE A 190 4.05 2.88 -4.26
C ILE A 190 4.70 3.94 -5.15
N GLY A 191 5.67 3.54 -5.97
CA GLY A 191 6.47 4.42 -6.82
C GLY A 191 7.62 3.68 -7.48
N ASP A 192 8.47 4.37 -8.25
CA ASP A 192 9.67 3.76 -8.85
C ASP A 192 10.78 3.48 -7.82
N GLY A 193 10.73 4.14 -6.67
CA GLY A 193 11.62 3.91 -5.53
C GLY A 193 13.03 4.49 -5.68
N PHE A 194 13.28 5.37 -6.65
CA PHE A 194 14.60 5.96 -6.88
C PHE A 194 14.80 7.35 -6.24
N ASP A 195 13.72 7.98 -5.75
CA ASP A 195 13.81 9.28 -5.06
C ASP A 195 14.44 9.17 -3.66
N GLU A 196 15.49 9.95 -3.40
CA GLU A 196 16.28 9.86 -2.16
C GLU A 196 15.49 10.35 -0.94
N GLU A 197 14.75 11.43 -1.08
CA GLU A 197 13.94 12.05 -0.04
C GLU A 197 12.76 11.17 0.38
N LEU A 198 12.10 10.49 -0.57
CA LEU A 198 11.11 9.46 -0.29
C LEU A 198 11.74 8.34 0.52
N ASN A 199 12.87 7.79 0.07
CA ASN A 199 13.53 6.68 0.76
C ASN A 199 13.96 7.05 2.18
N ALA A 200 14.52 8.24 2.38
CA ALA A 200 14.85 8.75 3.71
C ALA A 200 13.60 8.91 4.60
N ALA A 201 12.45 9.29 4.03
CA ALA A 201 11.19 9.34 4.78
C ALA A 201 10.71 7.94 5.19
N LEU A 202 10.77 6.95 4.28
CA LEU A 202 10.39 5.56 4.57
C LEU A 202 11.27 4.94 5.65
N GLU A 203 12.59 5.13 5.57
CA GLU A 203 13.55 4.64 6.57
C GLU A 203 13.26 5.19 7.96
N LYS A 204 12.98 6.50 8.03
CA LYS A 204 12.61 7.12 9.29
C LYS A 204 11.28 6.55 9.81
N LEU A 205 10.25 6.37 8.96
CA LEU A 205 8.97 5.81 9.37
C LEU A 205 9.16 4.39 9.95
N ALA A 206 9.98 3.56 9.30
CA ALA A 206 10.34 2.23 9.75
C ALA A 206 11.08 2.26 11.09
N ALA A 207 12.12 3.11 11.22
CA ALA A 207 12.86 3.30 12.48
C ALA A 207 11.96 3.75 13.64
N ALA A 208 10.87 4.48 13.33
CA ALA A 208 9.88 4.93 14.28
C ALA A 208 8.72 3.93 14.49
N ARG A 209 8.98 2.62 14.32
CA ARG A 209 8.09 1.48 14.65
C ARG A 209 6.81 1.41 13.83
N ARG A 210 6.80 1.99 12.63
CA ARG A 210 5.73 1.75 11.64
C ARG A 210 6.14 0.57 10.78
N GLU A 211 5.18 -0.25 10.39
CA GLU A 211 5.46 -1.29 9.42
C GLU A 211 5.46 -0.64 8.04
N VAL A 212 6.56 -0.77 7.30
CA VAL A 212 6.71 -0.12 5.99
C VAL A 212 6.91 -1.19 4.92
N MET A 213 6.19 -1.02 3.82
CA MET A 213 6.28 -1.81 2.60
C MET A 213 6.50 -0.88 1.41
N GLN A 214 7.37 -1.27 0.48
CA GLN A 214 7.59 -0.60 -0.80
C GLN A 214 7.08 -1.48 -1.94
N LEU A 215 6.16 -0.97 -2.74
CA LEU A 215 5.78 -1.56 -4.00
C LEU A 215 6.44 -0.77 -5.12
N GLN A 216 7.55 -1.31 -5.63
CA GLN A 216 8.28 -0.71 -6.74
C GLN A 216 7.50 -0.94 -8.04
N VAL A 217 7.23 0.12 -8.80
CA VAL A 217 6.53 0.04 -10.10
C VAL A 217 7.45 0.54 -11.20
N LEU A 218 7.77 -0.34 -12.14
CA LEU A 218 8.67 -0.04 -13.26
C LEU A 218 7.99 -0.34 -14.60
N THR A 219 8.41 0.37 -15.64
CA THR A 219 7.98 0.07 -17.00
C THR A 219 8.73 -1.15 -17.55
N CYS A 220 8.22 -1.76 -18.62
CA CYS A 220 8.92 -2.82 -19.33
C CYS A 220 10.16 -2.26 -20.05
N ASP A 221 10.07 -1.04 -20.57
CA ASP A 221 11.21 -0.35 -21.21
C ASP A 221 12.37 -0.12 -20.22
N GLU A 222 12.08 0.14 -18.94
CA GLU A 222 13.12 0.23 -17.91
C GLU A 222 13.74 -1.14 -17.59
N ARG A 223 12.96 -2.21 -17.67
CA ARG A 223 13.42 -3.58 -17.44
C ARG A 223 14.27 -4.10 -18.59
N ASP A 224 13.80 -3.91 -19.82
CA ASP A 224 14.26 -4.62 -21.00
C ASP A 224 15.13 -3.74 -21.90
N PHE A 225 14.96 -2.40 -21.81
CA PHE A 225 15.62 -1.38 -22.62
C PHE A 225 15.65 -1.74 -24.12
N ASP A 226 14.49 -2.05 -24.67
CA ASP A 226 14.32 -2.50 -26.05
C ASP A 226 14.17 -1.31 -27.03
N PHE A 227 15.11 -0.37 -26.95
CA PHE A 227 15.18 0.80 -27.82
C PHE A 227 16.12 0.51 -29.01
N SER A 228 15.73 0.94 -30.21
CA SER A 228 16.50 0.74 -31.44
C SER A 228 16.62 2.03 -32.24
N GLY A 229 17.80 2.30 -32.80
CA GLY A 229 18.05 3.54 -33.54
C GLY A 229 18.29 4.73 -32.61
N GLY A 230 18.38 5.92 -33.21
CA GLY A 230 18.67 7.16 -32.49
C GLY A 230 17.48 7.63 -31.65
N HIS A 231 17.68 7.74 -30.34
CA HIS A 231 16.70 8.26 -29.39
C HIS A 231 17.24 9.49 -28.64
N ARG A 232 16.29 10.30 -28.18
CA ARG A 232 16.51 11.35 -27.18
C ARG A 232 15.80 10.92 -25.91
N PHE A 233 16.57 10.46 -24.94
CA PHE A 233 16.08 10.17 -23.60
C PHE A 233 16.02 11.48 -22.83
N ARG A 234 14.90 11.74 -22.16
CA ARG A 234 14.71 12.95 -21.35
C ARG A 234 14.29 12.54 -19.95
N ASP A 235 15.03 13.03 -18.96
CA ASP A 235 14.63 12.92 -17.56
C ASP A 235 13.39 13.82 -17.32
N PRO A 236 12.25 13.24 -16.88
CA PRO A 236 11.02 13.99 -16.67
C PRO A 236 11.09 14.99 -15.50
N GLU A 237 12.01 14.83 -14.56
CA GLU A 237 12.13 15.68 -13.37
C GLU A 237 13.15 16.80 -13.53
N THR A 238 14.32 16.48 -14.10
CA THR A 238 15.40 17.47 -14.30
C THR A 238 15.34 18.14 -15.67
N GLY A 239 14.77 17.45 -16.66
CA GLY A 239 14.79 17.87 -18.06
C GLY A 239 16.10 17.59 -18.77
N GLU A 240 17.07 16.91 -18.13
CA GLU A 240 18.31 16.48 -18.77
C GLU A 240 18.03 15.57 -19.95
N GLU A 241 18.78 15.76 -21.04
CA GLU A 241 18.62 14.98 -22.27
C GLU A 241 19.89 14.19 -22.58
N LEU A 242 19.70 12.94 -22.99
CA LEU A 242 20.76 12.05 -23.46
C LEU A 242 20.40 11.57 -24.87
N LEU A 243 21.26 11.90 -25.83
CA LEU A 243 21.17 11.43 -27.20
C LEU A 243 22.03 10.19 -27.40
N GLY A 244 21.48 9.15 -28.03
CA GLY A 244 22.26 7.97 -28.36
C GLY A 244 21.47 6.93 -29.13
N ASP A 245 22.18 5.93 -29.64
CA ASP A 245 21.56 4.76 -30.26
C ASP A 245 21.13 3.77 -29.17
N GLY A 246 19.84 3.40 -29.16
CA GLY A 246 19.26 2.55 -28.11
C GLY A 246 19.94 1.18 -28.02
N ALA A 247 20.27 0.57 -29.16
CA ALA A 247 20.89 -0.76 -29.18
C ALA A 247 22.34 -0.69 -28.64
N ALA A 248 23.09 0.36 -28.99
CA ALA A 248 24.44 0.58 -28.48
C ALA A 248 24.45 0.87 -26.95
N MET A 249 23.43 1.55 -26.42
CA MET A 249 23.35 1.91 -25.00
C MET A 249 22.86 0.77 -24.09
N ARG A 250 22.18 -0.23 -24.67
CA ARG A 250 21.45 -1.26 -23.91
C ARG A 250 22.28 -2.01 -22.88
N ALA A 251 23.47 -2.47 -23.26
CA ALA A 251 24.30 -3.27 -22.36
C ALA A 251 24.74 -2.49 -21.12
N GLU A 252 25.22 -1.26 -21.30
CA GLU A 252 25.64 -0.39 -20.20
C GLU A 252 24.45 0.02 -19.33
N TYR A 253 23.33 0.38 -19.95
CA TYR A 253 22.10 0.73 -19.23
C TYR A 253 21.66 -0.41 -18.31
N LEU A 254 21.50 -1.64 -18.83
CA LEU A 254 21.02 -2.77 -18.03
C LEU A 254 21.99 -3.13 -16.91
N GLN A 255 23.30 -2.99 -17.12
CA GLN A 255 24.30 -3.17 -16.07
C GLN A 255 24.12 -2.15 -14.94
N ARG A 256 24.03 -0.86 -15.28
CA ARG A 256 23.88 0.25 -14.31
C ARG A 256 22.53 0.19 -13.60
N PHE A 257 21.46 -0.04 -14.34
CA PHE A 257 20.11 -0.18 -13.81
C PHE A 257 20.01 -1.36 -12.85
N GLY A 258 20.53 -2.53 -13.23
CA GLY A 258 20.57 -3.69 -12.34
C GLY A 258 21.40 -3.46 -11.07
N ALA A 259 22.49 -2.71 -11.16
CA ALA A 259 23.28 -2.32 -9.98
C ALA A 259 22.50 -1.38 -9.05
N ALA A 260 21.83 -0.37 -9.61
CA ALA A 260 20.99 0.57 -8.87
C ALA A 260 19.83 -0.16 -8.17
N GLN A 261 19.13 -1.06 -8.86
CA GLN A 261 18.06 -1.87 -8.25
C GLN A 261 18.57 -2.73 -7.09
N ARG A 262 19.73 -3.40 -7.24
CA ARG A 262 20.30 -4.21 -6.15
C ARG A 262 20.67 -3.36 -4.93
N ALA A 263 21.25 -2.18 -5.15
CA ALA A 263 21.58 -1.25 -4.08
C ALA A 263 20.33 -0.78 -3.35
N GLN A 264 19.28 -0.42 -4.09
CA GLN A 264 18.02 0.04 -3.54
C GLN A 264 17.30 -1.06 -2.72
N GLN A 265 17.26 -2.28 -3.23
CA GLN A 265 16.70 -3.41 -2.50
C GLN A 265 17.51 -3.74 -1.24
N ALA A 266 18.85 -3.64 -1.28
CA ALA A 266 19.69 -3.84 -0.11
C ALA A 266 19.40 -2.77 0.96
N ARG A 267 19.21 -1.51 0.56
CA ARG A 267 18.82 -0.40 1.42
C ARG A 267 17.49 -0.66 2.13
N TRP A 268 16.44 -1.01 1.40
CA TRP A 268 15.13 -1.35 2.00
C TRP A 268 15.22 -2.52 2.97
N ARG A 269 15.94 -3.59 2.63
CA ARG A 269 16.14 -4.74 3.54
C ARG A 269 16.85 -4.33 4.82
N ALA A 270 17.90 -3.52 4.72
CA ALA A 270 18.64 -3.05 5.89
C ALA A 270 17.77 -2.21 6.84
N ALA A 271 16.81 -1.46 6.29
CA ALA A 271 15.83 -0.68 7.05
C ALA A 271 14.61 -1.49 7.54
N GLY A 272 14.54 -2.80 7.26
CA GLY A 272 13.38 -3.63 7.62
C GLY A 272 12.12 -3.36 6.78
N ILE A 273 12.27 -2.71 5.63
CA ILE A 273 11.19 -2.41 4.68
C ILE A 273 11.01 -3.62 3.77
N ALA A 274 9.82 -4.22 3.80
CA ALA A 274 9.49 -5.28 2.85
C ALA A 274 9.21 -4.67 1.47
N TYR A 275 9.54 -5.37 0.40
CA TYR A 275 9.32 -4.84 -0.93
C TYR A 275 8.88 -5.91 -1.94
N ALA A 276 8.19 -5.45 -2.98
CA ALA A 276 7.88 -6.23 -4.18
C ALA A 276 8.01 -5.35 -5.41
N LEU A 277 8.16 -5.99 -6.57
CA LEU A 277 8.31 -5.34 -7.86
C LEU A 277 7.09 -5.64 -8.74
N HIS A 278 6.57 -4.62 -9.38
CA HIS A 278 5.54 -4.71 -10.40
C HIS A 278 6.04 -4.07 -11.69
N HIS A 279 5.99 -4.84 -12.79
CA HIS A 279 6.16 -4.32 -14.13
C HIS A 279 4.78 -4.05 -14.75
N LEU A 280 4.68 -3.08 -15.65
CA LEU A 280 3.40 -2.70 -16.28
C LEU A 280 2.75 -3.84 -17.09
N ASP A 281 3.52 -4.86 -17.50
CA ASP A 281 3.00 -6.06 -18.18
C ASP A 281 2.55 -7.18 -17.21
N ALA A 282 2.72 -7.00 -15.90
CA ALA A 282 2.32 -7.98 -14.90
C ALA A 282 0.86 -7.77 -14.43
N ALA A 283 0.23 -8.83 -13.94
CA ALA A 283 -1.07 -8.72 -13.28
C ALA A 283 -0.95 -7.93 -11.96
N PRO A 284 -1.84 -6.94 -11.68
CA PRO A 284 -1.74 -6.12 -10.47
C PRO A 284 -1.77 -6.90 -9.14
N ASP A 285 -2.47 -8.05 -9.10
CA ASP A 285 -2.58 -8.84 -7.88
C ASP A 285 -1.31 -9.64 -7.54
N ALA A 286 -0.39 -9.85 -8.51
CA ALA A 286 0.81 -10.65 -8.30
C ALA A 286 1.76 -10.03 -7.25
N ALA A 287 2.05 -8.74 -7.38
CA ALA A 287 2.95 -8.05 -6.44
C ALA A 287 2.32 -7.89 -5.05
N LEU A 288 1.00 -7.70 -4.98
CA LEU A 288 0.26 -7.64 -3.71
C LEU A 288 0.24 -9.00 -2.99
N ARG A 289 0.11 -10.12 -3.72
CA ARG A 289 0.27 -11.47 -3.16
C ARG A 289 1.66 -11.65 -2.54
N GLN A 290 2.70 -11.15 -3.20
CA GLN A 290 4.07 -11.22 -2.67
C GLN A 290 4.21 -10.41 -1.38
N LEU A 291 3.69 -9.19 -1.32
CA LEU A 291 3.78 -8.34 -0.12
C LEU A 291 2.94 -8.86 1.05
N PHE A 292 1.69 -9.24 0.79
CA PHE A 292 0.74 -9.60 1.84
C PHE A 292 0.79 -11.09 2.21
N GLY A 293 1.25 -11.95 1.28
CA GLY A 293 1.41 -13.39 1.51
C GLY A 293 2.63 -13.77 2.35
N GLN A 294 3.64 -12.91 2.46
CA GLN A 294 4.83 -13.15 3.29
C GLN A 294 4.55 -13.26 4.80
N GLY A 295 3.32 -12.95 5.25
CA GLY A 295 2.87 -13.21 6.62
C GLY A 295 2.53 -14.67 6.93
N ALA A 296 2.48 -15.57 5.94
CA ALA A 296 2.12 -16.98 6.12
C ALA A 296 3.33 -17.94 6.19
N GLN A 297 4.54 -17.47 5.90
CA GLN A 297 5.76 -18.27 5.94
C GLN A 297 6.77 -17.66 6.89
N ARG A 298 6.56 -17.88 8.19
CA ARG A 298 7.61 -17.89 9.24
C ARG A 298 7.04 -18.54 10.48
#